data_AF-A0A657ITV6-F1
#
_entry.id   AF-A0A657ITV6-F1
#
_cell.length_a   1.000
_cell.length_b   1.000
_cell.length_c   1.000
_cell.angle_alpha   90.00
_cell.angle_beta   90.00
_cell.angle_gamma   90.00
#
_symmetry.space_group_name_H-M   'P 1'
#
loop_
_entity.id
_entity.type
_entity.pdbx_description
1 polymer ?
#
loop_
_entity_poly.entity_id
_entity_poly.type
_entity_poly.pdbx_seq_one_letter_code
_entity_poly.pdbx_strand_id
1 'polypeptide(L)'
;MKDGLKGKHVGDRVELVVPADQAYGTDEEVKGTKNPGGALVFVVDILGTQPTPKQTTPSPSPSGQASSAPASAAPSASAESK
;
A
#
# COMPACT_ATOMS: atom_id res chain seq x y z
N MET A 1 6.10 13.13 5.33
CA MET A 1 6.32 12.97 3.87
C MET A 1 5.45 13.87 2.97
N LYS A 2 4.74 14.91 3.47
CA LYS A 2 3.78 15.68 2.64
C LYS A 2 4.42 16.85 1.88
N ASP A 3 5.69 17.15 2.12
CA ASP A 3 6.27 18.44 1.73
C ASP A 3 7.43 18.34 0.72
N GLY A 4 7.93 17.14 0.42
CA GLY A 4 9.12 16.96 -0.44
C GLY A 4 8.93 17.38 -1.90
N LEU A 5 7.69 17.35 -2.40
CA LEU A 5 7.35 17.59 -3.82
C LEU A 5 6.55 18.87 -4.05
N LYS A 6 6.22 19.63 -2.99
CA LYS A 6 5.48 20.89 -3.14
C LYS A 6 6.35 21.94 -3.85
N GLY A 7 5.78 22.59 -4.87
CA GLY A 7 6.44 23.65 -5.62
C GLY A 7 7.55 23.19 -6.58
N LYS A 8 7.63 21.89 -6.89
CA LYS A 8 8.54 21.34 -7.90
C LYS A 8 7.83 21.19 -9.23
N HIS A 9 8.57 21.30 -10.34
CA HIS A 9 8.00 21.31 -11.68
C HIS A 9 8.12 19.93 -12.36
N VAL A 10 7.26 19.68 -13.35
CA VAL A 10 7.37 18.48 -14.20
C VAL A 10 8.67 18.57 -14.99
N GLY A 11 9.45 17.48 -14.98
CA GLY A 11 10.80 17.41 -15.54
C GLY A 11 11.90 17.60 -14.49
N ASP A 12 11.56 18.02 -13.26
CA ASP A 12 12.55 18.14 -12.19
C ASP A 12 12.97 16.76 -11.68
N ARG A 13 14.27 16.65 -11.41
CA ARG A 13 14.86 15.60 -10.57
C ARG A 13 15.12 16.17 -9.20
N VAL A 14 14.45 15.64 -8.18
CA VAL A 14 14.52 16.13 -6.80
C VAL A 14 15.17 15.07 -5.92
N GLU A 15 16.17 15.49 -5.14
CA GLU A 15 16.74 14.67 -4.08
C GLU A 15 15.96 14.90 -2.79
N LEU A 16 15.47 13.82 -2.19
CA LEU A 16 14.72 13.83 -0.94
C LEU A 16 15.46 13.02 0.11
N VAL A 17 15.89 13.71 1.16
CA VAL A 17 16.52 13.10 2.33
C VAL A 17 15.46 12.93 3.42
N VAL A 18 15.27 11.68 3.87
CA VAL A 18 14.38 11.33 4.97
C VAL A 18 15.25 10.93 6.16
N PRO A 19 15.27 11.74 7.24
CA PRO A 19 16.04 11.40 8.44
C PRO A 19 15.51 10.13 9.10
N ALA A 20 16.37 9.43 9.86
CA ALA A 20 16.08 8.11 10.45
C ALA A 20 14.76 8.06 11.23
N ASP A 21 14.47 9.10 12.03
CA ASP A 21 13.24 9.28 12.81
C ASP A 21 11.96 9.29 11.96
N GLN A 22 12.06 9.70 10.69
CA GLN A 22 10.95 9.73 9.73
C GLN A 22 10.99 8.56 8.73
N ALA A 23 12.00 7.69 8.83
CA ALA A 23 12.23 6.55 7.97
C ALA A 23 11.94 5.24 8.73
N TYR A 24 12.91 4.32 8.78
CA TYR A 24 12.78 3.04 9.48
C TYR A 24 13.36 3.04 10.90
N GLY A 25 13.97 4.14 11.35
CA GLY A 25 14.69 4.22 12.63
C GLY A 25 16.21 4.12 12.46
N THR A 26 16.93 4.14 13.58
CA THR A 26 18.39 3.97 13.61
C THR A 26 18.80 2.52 13.31
N ASP A 27 20.10 2.31 13.05
CA ASP A 27 20.66 0.98 12.78
C ASP A 27 20.39 -0.02 13.92
N GLU A 28 20.36 0.46 15.15
CA GLU A 28 20.06 -0.35 16.33
C GLU A 28 18.58 -0.77 16.38
N GLU A 29 17.67 0.13 16.01
CA GLU A 29 16.21 -0.12 16.04
C GLU A 29 15.77 -1.09 14.94
N VAL A 30 16.42 -1.07 13.78
CA VAL A 30 16.10 -1.99 12.67
C VAL A 30 16.91 -3.28 12.69
N LYS A 31 17.78 -3.47 13.68
CA LYS A 31 18.66 -4.63 13.77
C LYS A 31 17.87 -5.94 13.73
N GLY A 32 18.19 -6.80 12.76
CA GLY A 32 17.49 -8.07 12.54
C GLY A 32 16.26 -7.97 11.62
N THR A 33 15.90 -6.76 11.17
CA THR A 33 14.95 -6.55 10.07
C THR A 33 15.72 -6.44 8.76
N LYS A 34 15.03 -6.64 7.63
CA LYS A 34 15.61 -6.46 6.28
C LYS A 34 15.68 -4.98 5.83
N ASN A 35 15.33 -4.05 6.71
CA ASN A 35 15.26 -2.63 6.42
C ASN A 35 16.63 -1.96 6.67
N PRO A 36 17.01 -0.98 5.84
CA PRO A 36 18.21 -0.18 6.10
C PRO A 36 17.98 0.75 7.30
N GLY A 37 18.98 0.85 8.17
CA GLY A 37 19.00 1.80 9.28
C GLY A 37 19.48 3.17 8.83
N GLY A 38 19.08 4.21 9.57
CA GLY A 38 19.56 5.57 9.37
C GLY A 38 18.75 6.38 8.35
N ALA A 39 19.37 7.44 7.81
CA ALA A 39 18.71 8.33 6.86
C ALA A 39 18.59 7.68 5.47
N LEU A 40 17.45 7.86 4.83
CA LEU A 40 17.20 7.38 3.47
C LEU A 40 17.27 8.54 2.49
N VAL A 41 17.95 8.32 1.37
CA VAL A 41 18.06 9.31 0.29
C VAL A 41 17.36 8.74 -0.94
N PHE A 42 16.43 9.51 -1.49
CA PHE A 42 15.68 9.16 -2.69
C PHE A 42 15.94 10.20 -3.77
N VAL A 43 16.05 9.73 -5.02
CA VAL A 43 16.04 10.59 -6.20
C VAL A 43 14.72 10.38 -6.90
N VAL A 44 13.94 11.45 -7.02
CA VAL A 44 12.57 11.42 -7.56
C VAL A 44 12.53 12.24 -8.84
N ASP A 45 12.17 11.58 -9.94
CA ASP A 45 11.89 12.23 -11.22
C ASP A 45 10.40 12.56 -11.34
N ILE A 46 10.06 13.83 -11.53
CA ILE A 46 8.66 14.27 -11.68
C ILE A 46 8.27 14.17 -13.14
N LEU A 47 7.61 13.09 -13.52
CA LEU A 47 7.23 12.84 -14.92
C LEU A 47 5.91 13.50 -15.33
N GLY A 48 5.09 13.94 -14.36
CA GLY A 48 3.81 14.57 -14.63
C GLY A 48 2.97 14.74 -13.36
N THR A 49 1.95 15.59 -13.43
CA THR A 49 0.97 15.78 -12.35
C THR A 49 -0.38 15.20 -12.77
N GLN A 50 -0.94 14.31 -11.98
CA GLN A 50 -2.33 13.88 -12.15
C GLN A 50 -3.21 14.66 -11.16
N PRO A 51 -4.37 15.21 -11.58
CA PRO A 51 -5.35 15.69 -10.62
C PRO A 51 -5.71 14.54 -9.69
N THR A 52 -5.46 14.71 -8.39
CA THR A 52 -5.82 13.72 -7.39
C THR A 52 -7.35 13.62 -7.41
N PRO A 53 -7.95 12.48 -7.79
CA PRO A 53 -9.38 12.34 -7.62
C PRO A 53 -9.67 12.52 -6.13
N LYS A 54 -10.52 13.50 -5.80
CA LYS A 54 -11.02 13.71 -4.45
C LYS A 54 -11.55 12.35 -4.00
N GLN A 55 -10.98 11.77 -2.94
CA GLN A 55 -11.41 10.47 -2.43
C GLN A 55 -12.87 10.58 -1.97
N THR A 56 -13.80 10.39 -2.89
CA THR A 56 -15.18 10.08 -2.58
C THR A 56 -15.21 8.61 -2.17
N THR A 57 -15.30 8.41 -0.86
CA THR A 57 -16.05 7.31 -0.23
C THR A 57 -15.35 5.93 -0.30
N PRO A 58 -15.38 5.12 0.78
CA PRO A 58 -14.59 3.88 0.91
C PRO A 58 -14.82 2.92 -0.26
N SER A 59 -13.75 2.57 -0.96
CA SER A 59 -13.73 1.44 -1.89
C SER A 59 -13.69 0.15 -1.07
N PRO A 60 -14.70 -0.73 -1.12
CA PRO A 60 -14.58 -2.05 -0.52
C PRO A 60 -13.49 -2.82 -1.27
N SER A 61 -12.35 -3.11 -0.62
CA SER A 61 -11.38 -4.06 -1.16
C SER A 61 -12.05 -5.41 -1.34
N PRO A 62 -12.09 -6.00 -2.55
CA PRO A 62 -12.48 -7.39 -2.70
C PRO A 62 -11.36 -8.25 -2.13
N SER A 63 -11.57 -8.81 -0.93
CA SER A 63 -10.72 -9.85 -0.37
C SER A 63 -10.85 -11.09 -1.23
N GLY A 64 -9.93 -11.26 -2.18
CA GLY A 64 -9.81 -12.45 -3.00
C GLY A 64 -9.33 -13.63 -2.16
N GLN A 65 -10.24 -14.59 -1.96
CA GLN A 65 -10.01 -16.03 -2.17
C GLN A 65 -9.03 -16.76 -1.21
N ALA A 66 -9.60 -17.54 -0.29
CA ALA A 66 -9.06 -18.83 0.15
C ALA A 66 -10.22 -19.84 0.06
N SER A 67 -10.36 -20.59 -1.03
CA SER A 67 -9.86 -21.97 -1.21
C SER A 67 -10.11 -22.90 -0.02
N SER A 68 -11.20 -23.68 -0.08
CA SER A 68 -11.21 -25.13 0.15
C SER A 68 -12.64 -25.71 0.05
N ALA A 69 -12.94 -26.43 -1.04
CA ALA A 69 -13.87 -27.57 -0.98
C ALA A 69 -13.09 -28.76 -0.34
N PRO A 70 -13.70 -29.77 0.33
CA PRO A 70 -14.94 -30.45 -0.09
C PRO A 70 -15.88 -30.96 1.04
N ALA A 71 -16.96 -31.61 0.59
CA ALA A 71 -17.69 -32.72 1.22
C ALA A 71 -18.84 -32.45 2.22
N SER A 72 -19.99 -33.00 1.81
CA SER A 72 -21.04 -33.64 2.62
C SER A 72 -21.82 -32.81 3.63
N ALA A 73 -23.02 -32.40 3.23
CA ALA A 73 -24.27 -32.87 3.86
C ALA A 73 -25.48 -32.32 3.08
N ALA A 74 -25.95 -33.09 2.10
CA ALA A 74 -27.37 -33.05 1.76
C ALA A 74 -28.13 -33.77 2.89
N PRO A 75 -29.19 -33.16 3.42
CA PRO A 75 -30.43 -33.92 3.46
C PRO A 75 -31.49 -33.25 2.59
N SER A 76 -31.99 -34.09 1.69
CA SER A 76 -33.19 -33.99 0.87
C SER A 76 -34.32 -33.17 1.51
N ALA A 77 -34.63 -32.01 0.95
CA ALA A 77 -35.95 -31.41 1.10
C ALA A 77 -36.86 -32.06 0.06
N SER A 78 -37.66 -33.04 0.50
CA SER A 78 -38.82 -33.51 -0.25
C SER A 78 -39.76 -32.33 -0.45
N ALA A 79 -39.83 -31.82 -1.67
CA ALA A 79 -40.93 -30.99 -2.13
C ALA A 79 -41.94 -31.90 -2.85
N GLU A 80 -43.00 -32.20 -2.13
CA GLU A 80 -44.24 -32.75 -2.66
C GLU A 80 -44.88 -31.73 -3.63
N SER A 81 -45.26 -32.18 -4.83
CA SER A 81 -46.39 -31.73 -5.67
C SER A 81 -46.08 -31.91 -7.17
N LYS A 82 -46.43 -33.06 -7.76
CA LYS A 82 -47.65 -33.23 -8.58
C LYS A 82 -47.75 -34.68 -9.08
#